data_AF-A0A1X0VDX2-F1
#
_entry.id   AF-A0A1X0VDX2-F1
#
_cell.length_a   1.000
_cell.length_b   1.000
_cell.length_c   1.000
_cell.angle_alpha   90.00
_cell.angle_beta   90.00
_cell.angle_gamma   90.00
#
_symmetry.space_group_name_H-M   'P 1'
#
loop_
_entity.id
_entity.type
_entity.pdbx_description
1 polymer ?
#
loop_
_entity_poly.entity_id
_entity_poly.type
_entity_poly.pdbx_seq_one_letter_code
_entity_poly.pdbx_strand_id
1 'polypeptide(L)'
;MGKIRIKIKDNLATEQADQFRKFITSPAIIQLSIGVIVGGSLTDLIKSIISLASNIFYFCSVILVSKQHTADIYLVLNPLRAVFENVLTLCAIAACVFFFVKLVNKFLVKEASEAFGYNAQLEETKQLRKAQEATNELLRQSLHMQSEMLKNQQKEQEKN
;
A
#
# COMPACT_ATOMS: atom_id res chain seq x y z
N MET A 1 -17.48 -35.68 48.85
CA MET A 1 -16.87 -34.34 48.58
C MET A 1 -16.16 -34.39 47.24
N GLY A 2 -16.83 -33.96 46.17
CA GLY A 2 -16.27 -33.95 44.81
C GLY A 2 -15.27 -32.80 44.66
N LYS A 3 -14.01 -33.12 44.39
CA LYS A 3 -12.97 -32.12 44.07
C LYS A 3 -13.23 -31.58 42.67
N ILE A 4 -13.88 -30.44 42.57
CA ILE A 4 -14.00 -29.66 41.33
C ILE A 4 -12.58 -29.16 40.99
N ARG A 5 -11.93 -29.80 40.02
CA ARG A 5 -10.67 -29.29 39.47
C ARG A 5 -11.00 -28.23 38.42
N ILE A 6 -10.97 -26.97 38.84
CA ILE A 6 -11.01 -25.83 37.91
C ILE A 6 -9.68 -25.82 37.15
N LYS A 7 -9.73 -26.09 35.84
CA LYS A 7 -8.60 -25.87 34.92
C LYS A 7 -8.40 -24.35 34.79
N ILE A 8 -7.43 -23.81 35.52
CA ILE A 8 -7.06 -22.40 35.40
C ILE A 8 -6.31 -22.20 34.09
N LYS A 9 -7.03 -21.66 33.11
CA LYS A 9 -6.70 -20.54 32.21
C LYS A 9 -5.22 -20.21 31.88
N ASP A 10 -4.38 -21.18 31.60
CA ASP A 10 -3.05 -20.92 30.97
C ASP A 10 -3.17 -20.45 29.50
N ASN A 11 -4.37 -20.44 28.93
CA ASN A 11 -4.62 -20.09 27.52
C ASN A 11 -5.02 -18.63 27.27
N LEU A 12 -5.37 -17.85 28.31
CA LEU A 12 -5.87 -16.47 28.11
C LEU A 12 -4.77 -15.50 27.70
N ALA A 13 -3.59 -15.61 28.32
CA ALA A 13 -2.45 -14.75 27.96
C ALA A 13 -2.02 -14.99 26.51
N THR A 14 -2.06 -16.25 26.08
CA THR A 14 -1.74 -16.68 24.71
C THR A 14 -2.79 -16.24 23.71
N GLU A 15 -4.09 -16.32 24.04
CA GLU A 15 -5.19 -15.78 23.22
C GLU A 15 -5.11 -14.26 23.06
N GLN A 16 -4.89 -13.53 24.15
CA GLN A 16 -4.80 -12.07 24.13
C GLN A 16 -3.58 -11.61 23.31
N ALA A 17 -2.45 -12.32 23.42
CA ALA A 17 -1.26 -12.05 22.62
C ALA A 17 -1.49 -12.32 21.12
N ASP A 18 -2.23 -13.37 20.78
CA ASP A 18 -2.56 -13.68 19.38
C ASP A 18 -3.55 -12.66 18.77
N GLN A 19 -4.54 -12.22 19.56
CA GLN A 19 -5.45 -11.14 19.16
C GLN A 19 -4.73 -9.80 18.98
N PHE A 20 -3.83 -9.45 19.90
CA PHE A 20 -3.01 -8.25 19.77
C PHE A 20 -2.10 -8.31 18.55
N ARG A 21 -1.46 -9.46 18.29
CA ARG A 21 -0.68 -9.70 17.06
C ARG A 21 -1.53 -9.47 15.82
N LYS A 22 -2.73 -10.05 15.74
CA LYS A 22 -3.66 -9.86 14.62
C LYS A 22 -4.06 -8.39 14.45
N PHE A 23 -4.30 -7.68 15.55
CA PHE A 23 -4.64 -6.26 15.52
C PHE A 23 -3.51 -5.40 14.96
N ILE A 24 -2.27 -5.55 15.45
CA ILE A 24 -1.12 -4.75 14.97
C ILE A 24 -0.68 -5.13 13.55
N THR A 25 -0.95 -6.37 13.13
CA THR A 25 -0.65 -6.85 11.78
C THR A 25 -1.77 -6.51 10.79
N SER A 26 -2.89 -5.95 11.27
CA SER A 26 -4.00 -5.54 10.42
C SER A 26 -3.54 -4.51 9.39
N PRO A 27 -3.88 -4.70 8.10
CA PRO A 27 -3.52 -3.77 7.05
C PRO A 27 -3.85 -2.32 7.37
N ALA A 28 -5.02 -2.07 7.96
CA ALA A 28 -5.49 -0.72 8.30
C ALA A 28 -4.59 -0.01 9.33
N ILE A 29 -4.15 -0.71 10.38
CA ILE A 29 -3.32 -0.13 11.45
C ILE A 29 -1.91 0.19 10.95
N ILE A 30 -1.32 -0.72 10.18
CA ILE A 30 0.00 -0.48 9.59
C ILE A 30 -0.07 0.67 8.57
N GLN A 31 -1.12 0.74 7.73
CA GLN A 31 -1.28 1.85 6.77
C GLN A 31 -1.42 3.19 7.49
N LEU A 32 -2.22 3.25 8.55
CA LEU A 32 -2.34 4.43 9.40
C LEU A 32 -0.98 4.82 9.99
N SER A 33 -0.24 3.86 10.54
CA SER A 33 1.06 4.09 11.17
C SER A 33 2.08 4.64 10.17
N ILE A 34 2.16 4.04 8.97
CA ILE A 34 3.00 4.51 7.87
C ILE A 34 2.59 5.95 7.49
N GLY A 35 1.28 6.21 7.36
CA GLY A 35 0.76 7.53 7.03
C GLY A 35 1.17 8.61 8.05
N VAL A 36 1.11 8.32 9.35
CA VAL A 36 1.52 9.25 10.41
C VAL A 36 3.03 9.53 10.34
N ILE A 37 3.86 8.50 10.15
CA ILE A 37 5.34 8.64 10.11
C ILE A 37 5.77 9.43 8.86
N VAL A 38 5.25 9.05 7.69
CA VAL A 38 5.56 9.73 6.43
C VAL A 38 5.01 11.15 6.42
N GLY A 39 3.79 11.34 6.95
CA GLY A 39 3.16 12.66 7.08
C GLY A 39 3.96 13.61 7.98
N GLY A 40 4.53 13.10 9.08
CA GLY A 40 5.41 13.87 9.95
C GLY A 40 6.67 14.36 9.21
N SER A 41 7.39 13.46 8.55
CA SER A 41 8.58 13.82 7.78
C SER A 41 8.28 14.75 6.60
N LEU A 42 7.15 14.53 5.90
CA LEU A 42 6.71 15.42 4.83
C LEU A 42 6.39 16.83 5.36
N THR A 43 5.78 16.92 6.54
CA THR A 43 5.50 18.20 7.19
C THR A 43 6.80 18.96 7.48
N ASP A 44 7.85 18.28 7.96
CA ASP A 44 9.14 18.92 8.23
C ASP A 44 9.86 19.36 6.94
N LEU A 45 9.74 18.59 5.87
CA LEU A 45 10.17 19.02 4.53
C LEU A 45 9.45 20.31 4.11
N ILE A 46 8.12 20.36 4.23
CA ILE A 46 7.31 21.55 3.89
C ILE A 46 7.75 22.75 4.72
N LYS A 47 7.96 22.59 6.04
CA LYS A 47 8.47 23.67 6.91
C LYS A 47 9.82 24.19 6.44
N SER A 48 10.75 23.31 6.06
CA SER A 48 12.07 23.73 5.56
C SER A 48 11.99 24.49 4.24
N ILE A 49 11.08 24.09 3.34
CA ILE A 49 10.84 24.81 2.08
C ILE A 49 10.25 26.19 2.36
N ILE A 50 9.27 26.28 3.28
CA ILE A 50 8.70 27.56 3.69
C ILE A 50 9.78 28.46 4.30
N SER A 51 10.65 27.91 5.15
CA SER A 51 11.77 28.65 5.73
C SER A 51 12.75 29.15 4.68
N LEU A 52 13.07 28.33 3.67
CA LEU A 52 13.88 28.75 2.52
C LEU A 52 13.21 29.89 1.74
N ALA A 53 11.91 29.78 1.47
CA ALA A 53 11.12 30.81 0.78
C ALA A 53 11.06 32.13 1.58
N SER A 54 10.91 32.05 2.91
CA SER A 54 10.93 33.23 3.78
C SER A 54 12.32 33.88 3.81
N ASN A 55 13.39 33.08 3.90
CA ASN A 55 14.75 33.61 3.97
C ASN A 55 15.21 34.20 2.63
N ILE A 56 14.82 33.63 1.48
CA ILE A 56 15.12 34.23 0.17
C ILE A 56 14.35 35.54 -0.03
N PHE A 57 13.09 35.61 0.45
CA PHE A 57 12.31 36.83 0.40
C PHE A 57 12.91 37.93 1.28
N TYR A 58 13.34 37.59 2.50
CA TYR A 58 14.05 38.50 3.38
C TYR A 58 15.36 38.99 2.77
N PHE A 59 16.18 38.07 2.21
CA PHE A 59 17.41 38.41 1.51
C PHE A 59 17.16 39.39 0.35
N CYS A 60 16.13 39.13 -0.46
CA CYS A 60 15.74 40.00 -1.57
C CYS A 60 15.28 41.38 -1.06
N SER A 61 14.50 41.44 0.02
CA SER A 61 14.07 42.70 0.66
C SER A 61 15.26 43.52 1.19
N VAL A 62 16.24 42.87 1.83
CA VAL A 62 17.46 43.53 2.31
C VAL A 62 18.29 44.09 1.15
N ILE A 63 18.46 43.34 0.06
CA ILE A 63 19.16 43.84 -1.15
C ILE A 63 18.47 45.06 -1.74
N LEU A 64 17.13 45.08 -1.77
CA LEU A 64 16.35 46.08 -2.50
C LEU A 64 16.09 47.35 -1.67
N VAL A 65 16.06 47.25 -0.33
CA VAL A 65 15.74 48.35 0.59
C VAL A 65 16.98 48.88 1.35
N SER A 66 18.01 48.06 1.61
CA SER A 66 19.17 48.47 2.40
C SER A 66 20.29 49.08 1.55
N LYS A 67 20.86 50.20 2.01
CA LYS A 67 22.05 50.85 1.39
C LYS A 67 23.38 50.17 1.77
N GLN A 68 23.36 49.19 2.68
CA GLN A 68 24.54 48.42 3.06
C GLN A 68 24.40 46.98 2.53
N HIS A 69 25.19 46.67 1.50
CA HIS A 69 25.24 45.36 0.82
C HIS A 69 26.00 44.29 1.60
N THR A 70 25.83 44.20 2.92
CA THR A 70 26.35 43.07 3.68
C THR A 70 25.26 42.01 3.78
N ALA A 71 24.87 41.46 2.62
CA ALA A 71 23.90 40.39 2.57
C ALA A 71 24.61 39.07 2.85
N ASP A 72 24.41 38.55 4.06
CA ASP A 72 25.08 37.32 4.48
C ASP A 72 24.47 36.12 3.74
N ILE A 73 25.25 35.53 2.84
CA ILE A 73 24.88 34.37 2.02
C ILE A 73 24.47 33.18 2.91
N TYR A 74 24.92 33.16 4.16
CA TYR A 74 24.57 32.14 5.14
C TYR A 74 23.06 32.08 5.46
N LEU A 75 22.33 33.20 5.30
CA LEU A 75 20.87 33.27 5.50
C LEU A 75 20.09 32.41 4.49
N VAL A 76 20.64 32.23 3.29
CA VAL A 76 20.03 31.41 2.22
C VAL A 76 20.61 30.00 2.20
N LEU A 77 21.90 29.85 2.51
CA LEU A 77 22.59 28.55 2.43
C LEU A 77 22.14 27.57 3.54
N ASN A 78 21.86 28.08 4.74
CA ASN A 78 21.40 27.25 5.87
C ASN A 78 20.02 26.60 5.65
N PRO A 79 18.96 27.33 5.27
CA PRO A 79 17.66 26.70 4.98
C PRO A 79 17.72 25.79 3.75
N LEU A 80 18.58 26.07 2.77
CA LEU A 80 18.78 25.18 1.62
C LEU A 80 19.36 23.83 2.05
N ARG A 81 20.34 23.84 2.96
CA ARG A 81 20.88 22.62 3.57
C ARG A 81 19.79 21.85 4.31
N ALA A 82 18.96 22.52 5.11
CA ALA A 82 17.86 21.90 5.84
C ALA A 82 16.85 21.22 4.91
N VAL A 83 16.51 21.85 3.78
CA VAL A 83 15.66 21.22 2.75
C VAL A 83 16.30 19.93 2.22
N PHE A 84 17.59 19.97 1.88
CA PHE A 84 18.30 18.79 1.38
C PHE A 84 18.35 17.64 2.41
N GLU A 85 18.64 17.96 3.67
CA GLU A 85 18.62 16.98 4.78
C GLU A 85 17.23 16.36 4.98
N ASN A 86 16.17 17.17 4.90
CA ASN A 86 14.80 16.69 5.02
C ASN A 86 14.36 15.83 3.82
N VAL A 87 14.78 16.18 2.60
CA VAL A 87 14.54 15.34 1.42
C VAL A 87 15.22 13.99 1.57
N LEU A 88 16.49 13.97 1.98
CA LEU A 88 17.21 12.72 2.23
C LEU A 88 16.56 11.89 3.34
N THR A 89 16.10 12.54 4.42
CA THR A 89 15.40 11.88 5.52
C THR A 89 14.09 11.26 5.04
N LEU A 90 13.30 11.98 4.23
CA LEU A 90 12.07 11.47 3.66
C LEU A 90 12.33 10.26 2.74
N CYS A 91 13.36 10.33 1.89
CA CYS A 91 13.79 9.21 1.06
C CYS A 91 14.25 8.00 1.89
N ALA A 92 14.99 8.22 2.98
CA ALA A 92 15.41 7.16 3.88
C ALA A 92 14.21 6.50 4.59
N ILE A 93 13.24 7.29 5.05
CA ILE A 93 11.99 6.79 5.64
C ILE A 93 11.21 5.98 4.60
N ALA A 94 11.08 6.47 3.37
CA ALA A 94 10.42 5.75 2.29
C ALA A 94 11.09 4.39 2.00
N ALA A 95 12.42 4.36 1.94
CA ALA A 95 13.18 3.11 1.80
C ALA A 95 12.94 2.17 2.99
N CYS A 96 12.98 2.68 4.21
CA CYS A 96 12.74 1.90 5.42
C CYS A 96 11.32 1.31 5.45
N VAL A 97 10.31 2.10 5.11
CA VAL A 97 8.91 1.66 4.99
C VAL A 97 8.78 0.59 3.90
N PHE A 98 9.43 0.77 2.76
CA PHE A 98 9.39 -0.22 1.68
C PHE A 98 9.96 -1.58 2.12
N PHE A 99 11.12 -1.60 2.76
CA PHE A 99 11.69 -2.82 3.32
C PHE A 99 10.82 -3.41 4.42
N PHE A 100 10.23 -2.56 5.28
CA PHE A 100 9.32 -2.98 6.34
C PHE A 100 8.07 -3.67 5.80
N VAL A 101 7.39 -3.08 4.81
CA VAL A 101 6.22 -3.69 4.17
C VAL A 101 6.56 -5.05 3.56
N LYS A 102 7.72 -5.15 2.90
CA LYS A 102 8.20 -6.42 2.33
C LYS A 102 8.51 -7.47 3.40
N LEU A 103 9.06 -7.05 4.54
CA LEU A 103 9.34 -7.91 5.69
C LEU A 103 8.04 -8.44 6.31
N VAL A 104 7.07 -7.54 6.57
CA VAL A 104 5.76 -7.90 7.14
C VAL A 104 5.05 -8.89 6.22
N ASN A 105 5.01 -8.61 4.92
CA ASN A 105 4.35 -9.49 3.95
C ASN A 105 5.02 -10.89 3.84
N LYS A 106 6.34 -10.99 4.10
CA LYS A 106 7.07 -12.26 4.01
C LYS A 106 7.04 -13.06 5.32
N PHE A 107 7.03 -12.42 6.48
CA PHE A 107 7.18 -13.09 7.78
C PHE A 107 5.90 -13.21 8.59
N LEU A 108 4.96 -12.26 8.48
CA LEU A 108 3.78 -12.24 9.35
C LEU A 108 2.50 -12.75 8.69
N VAL A 109 2.42 -12.66 7.36
CA VAL A 109 1.26 -13.06 6.56
C VAL A 109 1.26 -14.58 6.38
N LYS A 110 0.29 -15.26 6.99
CA LYS A 110 0.05 -16.69 6.80
C LYS A 110 -1.04 -17.00 5.77
N GLU A 111 -1.94 -16.05 5.52
CA GLU A 111 -3.02 -16.17 4.53
C GLU A 111 -2.97 -15.02 3.52
N ALA A 112 -3.23 -15.30 2.24
CA ALA A 112 -3.11 -14.32 1.16
C ALA A 112 -4.02 -13.08 1.33
N SER A 113 -5.13 -13.23 2.06
CA SER A 113 -6.09 -12.15 2.38
C SER A 113 -5.56 -11.13 3.38
N GLU A 114 -4.55 -11.48 4.19
CA GLU A 114 -3.92 -10.59 5.17
C GLU A 114 -2.69 -9.86 4.59
N ALA A 115 -2.35 -10.14 3.33
CA ALA A 115 -1.18 -9.56 2.68
C ALA A 115 -1.30 -8.03 2.54
N PHE A 116 -0.19 -7.35 2.80
CA PHE A 116 -0.13 -5.90 2.61
C PHE A 116 -0.26 -5.57 1.12
N GLY A 117 -1.34 -4.86 0.74
CA GLY A 117 -1.67 -4.61 -0.66
C GLY A 117 -2.57 -5.66 -1.32
N TYR A 118 -3.09 -6.62 -0.54
CA TYR A 118 -4.21 -7.47 -0.98
C TYR A 118 -5.41 -6.58 -1.32
N ASN A 119 -5.83 -6.62 -2.57
CA ASN A 119 -7.01 -5.91 -3.04
C ASN A 119 -8.09 -6.94 -3.33
N ALA A 120 -9.00 -7.15 -2.38
CA ALA A 120 -10.11 -8.10 -2.51
C ALA A 120 -10.87 -7.90 -3.83
N GLN A 121 -11.12 -6.64 -4.22
CA GLN A 121 -11.77 -6.29 -5.48
C GLN A 121 -10.97 -6.73 -6.72
N LEU A 122 -9.64 -6.63 -6.68
CA LEU A 122 -8.78 -7.03 -7.80
C LEU A 122 -8.78 -8.55 -7.99
N GLU A 123 -8.79 -9.29 -6.88
CA GLU A 123 -8.81 -10.75 -6.90
C GLU A 123 -10.17 -11.28 -7.37
N GLU A 124 -11.27 -10.73 -6.86
CA GLU A 124 -12.62 -11.02 -7.33
C GLU A 124 -12.77 -10.72 -8.82
N THR A 125 -12.26 -9.58 -9.30
CA THR A 125 -12.30 -9.22 -10.72
C THR A 125 -11.52 -10.23 -11.58
N LYS A 126 -10.35 -10.68 -11.12
CA LYS A 126 -9.58 -11.72 -11.83
C LYS A 126 -10.32 -13.06 -11.86
N GLN A 127 -10.98 -13.45 -10.77
CA GLN A 127 -11.77 -14.67 -10.71
C GLN A 127 -13.00 -14.61 -11.63
N LEU A 128 -13.71 -13.48 -11.63
CA LEU A 128 -14.85 -13.22 -12.51
C LEU A 128 -14.43 -13.29 -13.99
N ARG A 129 -13.27 -12.70 -14.35
CA ARG A 129 -12.74 -12.79 -15.71
C ARG A 129 -12.49 -14.23 -16.15
N LYS A 130 -11.86 -15.04 -15.29
CA LYS A 130 -11.62 -16.46 -15.58
C LYS A 130 -12.93 -17.24 -15.74
N ALA A 131 -13.92 -16.97 -14.88
CA ALA A 131 -15.23 -17.59 -14.99
C ALA A 131 -15.96 -17.20 -16.29
N GLN A 132 -15.84 -15.93 -16.72
CA GLN A 132 -16.38 -15.46 -17.99
C GLN A 132 -15.66 -16.08 -19.19
N GLU A 133 -14.32 -16.17 -19.15
CA GLU A 133 -13.51 -16.82 -20.19
C GLU A 133 -13.91 -18.30 -20.36
N ALA A 134 -14.01 -19.05 -19.25
CA ALA A 134 -14.49 -20.44 -19.28
C ALA A 134 -15.93 -20.58 -19.81
N THR A 135 -16.82 -19.67 -19.41
CA THR A 135 -18.21 -19.66 -19.90
C THR A 135 -18.27 -19.41 -21.40
N ASN A 136 -17.46 -18.47 -21.92
CA ASN A 136 -17.39 -18.18 -23.35
C ASN A 136 -16.82 -19.36 -24.17
N GLU A 137 -15.85 -20.10 -23.62
CA GLU A 137 -15.32 -21.31 -24.26
C GLU A 137 -16.36 -22.42 -24.35
N LEU A 138 -17.09 -22.67 -23.27
CA LEU A 138 -18.19 -23.65 -23.25
C LEU A 138 -19.31 -23.25 -24.23
N LEU A 139 -19.63 -21.96 -24.33
CA LEU A 139 -20.60 -21.45 -25.30
C LEU A 139 -20.12 -21.69 -26.74
N ARG A 140 -18.83 -21.48 -27.02
CA ARG A 140 -18.26 -21.78 -28.34
C ARG A 140 -18.30 -23.28 -28.66
N GLN A 141 -17.99 -24.14 -27.69
CA GLN A 141 -18.10 -25.59 -27.86
C GLN A 141 -19.54 -26.04 -28.15
N SER A 142 -20.52 -25.50 -27.42
CA SER A 142 -21.92 -25.87 -27.62
C SER A 142 -22.46 -25.42 -28.98
N LEU A 143 -22.06 -24.23 -29.45
CA LEU A 143 -22.37 -23.74 -30.79
C LEU A 143 -21.70 -24.59 -31.89
N HIS A 144 -20.44 -24.97 -31.68
CA HIS A 144 -19.71 -25.85 -32.62
C HIS A 144 -20.42 -27.19 -32.77
N MET A 145 -20.74 -27.86 -31.65
CA MET A 145 -21.49 -29.12 -31.65
C MET A 145 -22.85 -29.00 -32.35
N GLN A 146 -23.60 -27.93 -32.09
CA GLN A 146 -24.87 -27.70 -32.79
C GLN A 146 -24.69 -27.54 -34.29
N SER A 147 -23.65 -26.81 -34.72
CA SER A 147 -23.35 -26.64 -36.15
C SER A 147 -22.95 -27.96 -36.82
N GLU A 148 -22.23 -28.84 -36.12
CA GLU A 148 -21.89 -30.18 -36.62
C GLU A 148 -23.11 -31.09 -36.69
N MET A 149 -23.99 -31.06 -35.68
CA MET A 149 -25.24 -31.81 -35.71
C MET A 149 -26.12 -31.39 -36.89
N LEU A 150 -26.26 -30.08 -37.16
CA LEU A 150 -27.01 -29.57 -38.31
C LEU A 150 -26.41 -30.04 -39.65
N LYS A 151 -25.08 -30.01 -39.79
CA LYS A 151 -24.41 -30.52 -40.99
C LYS A 151 -24.60 -32.03 -41.19
N ASN A 152 -24.56 -32.81 -40.10
CA ASN A 152 -24.80 -34.24 -40.18
C ASN A 152 -26.24 -34.57 -40.54
N GLN A 153 -27.23 -33.84 -39.99
CA GLN A 153 -28.63 -33.98 -40.36
C GLN A 153 -28.89 -33.63 -41.84
N GLN A 154 -28.24 -32.59 -42.36
CA GLN A 154 -28.35 -32.25 -43.79
C GLN A 154 -27.75 -33.33 -44.70
N LYS A 155 -26.59 -33.89 -44.33
CA LYS A 155 -25.97 -35.00 -45.08
C LYS A 155 -26.79 -36.28 -45.05
N GLU A 156 -27.52 -36.55 -43.97
CA GLU A 156 -28.44 -37.68 -43.88
C GLU A 156 -29.68 -37.47 -44.74
N GLN A 157 -30.17 -36.23 -44.90
CA GLN A 157 -31.27 -35.90 -45.80
C GLN A 157 -30.89 -35.95 -47.29
N GLU A 158 -29.64 -35.69 -47.65
CA GLU A 158 -29.16 -35.81 -49.04
C GLU A 158 -28.88 -37.25 -49.50
N LYS A 159 -28.88 -38.21 -48.56
CA LYS A 159 -28.59 -39.63 -48.82
C LYS A 159 -29.83 -40.52 -48.98
N ASN A 160 -31.02 -39.99 -48.67
CA ASN A 160 -32.33 -40.62 -48.88
C ASN A 160 -32.99 -40.04 -50.13
#